data_AF-A0A7V2WQZ3-F1
#
_entry.id   AF-A0A7V2WQZ3-F1
#
_cell.length_a   1.000
_cell.length_b   1.000
_cell.length_c   1.000
_cell.angle_alpha   90.00
_cell.angle_beta   90.00
_cell.angle_gamma   90.00
#
_symmetry.space_group_name_H-M   'P 1'
#
loop_
_entity.id
_entity.type
_entity.pdbx_description
1 polymer ?
#
loop_
_entity_poly.entity_id
_entity_poly.type
_entity_poly.pdbx_seq_one_letter_code
_entity_poly.pdbx_strand_id
1 'polypeptide(L)'
;MHPKEQFTWFLEVFPALIGFVILAFTYKTFPLTPLLYSLILFHSIVLMIGGHYTYAEVPLFDWLKQTFDLSRNNYDKLGHFTQGFVPAIIAREIFVRKNIINGIWWRRYLIVSVCLAFSAFYELIEWWVAVASGDDSVAFLGTQGYVWDTQSDMAWALTGSIIALIVLHKLHDKQIKTLQAHE
;
A
#
# COMPACT_ATOMS: atom_id res chain seq x y z
N MET A 1 -26.24 -5.78 5.13
CA MET A 1 -25.28 -4.85 4.51
C MET A 1 -25.93 -3.49 4.46
N HIS A 2 -25.46 -2.57 5.30
CA HIS A 2 -25.94 -1.20 5.38
C HIS A 2 -25.20 -0.30 4.34
N PRO A 3 -25.80 0.80 3.86
CA PRO A 3 -25.21 1.64 2.80
C PRO A 3 -23.82 2.23 3.15
N LYS A 4 -23.56 2.52 4.43
CA LYS A 4 -22.26 3.02 4.91
C LYS A 4 -21.16 1.96 4.77
N GLU A 5 -21.47 0.68 5.02
CA GLU A 5 -20.52 -0.43 4.90
C GLU A 5 -20.10 -0.66 3.43
N GLN A 6 -21.01 -0.46 2.48
CA GLN A 6 -20.69 -0.58 1.04
C GLN A 6 -19.78 0.55 0.54
N PHE A 7 -19.95 1.75 1.08
CA PHE A 7 -19.10 2.90 0.73
C PHE A 7 -17.68 2.74 1.27
N THR A 8 -17.54 2.35 2.55
CA THR A 8 -16.24 2.00 3.16
C THR A 8 -15.54 0.89 2.39
N TRP A 9 -16.25 -0.22 2.12
CA TRP A 9 -15.72 -1.32 1.32
C TRP A 9 -15.22 -0.86 -0.06
N PHE A 10 -16.00 -0.01 -0.74
CA PHE A 10 -15.61 0.49 -2.05
C PHE A 10 -14.33 1.33 -1.97
N LEU A 11 -14.21 2.24 -1.00
CA LEU A 11 -13.02 3.07 -0.84
C LEU A 11 -11.76 2.24 -0.56
N GLU A 12 -11.86 1.17 0.22
CA GLU A 12 -10.73 0.29 0.55
C GLU A 12 -10.27 -0.56 -0.65
N VAL A 13 -11.20 -1.00 -1.50
CA VAL A 13 -10.90 -1.84 -2.69
C VAL A 13 -10.57 -0.98 -3.93
N PHE A 14 -10.98 0.29 -3.95
CA PHE A 14 -10.81 1.20 -5.09
C PHE A 14 -9.35 1.33 -5.58
N PRO A 15 -8.32 1.43 -4.71
CA PRO A 15 -6.93 1.45 -5.16
C PRO A 15 -6.53 0.19 -5.96
N ALA A 16 -7.02 -0.99 -5.56
CA ALA A 16 -6.75 -2.23 -6.28
C ALA A 16 -7.39 -2.24 -7.68
N LEU A 17 -8.61 -1.70 -7.80
CA LEU A 17 -9.30 -1.58 -9.09
C LEU A 17 -8.56 -0.62 -10.04
N ILE A 18 -8.11 0.54 -9.54
CA ILE A 18 -7.28 1.46 -10.33
C ILE A 18 -6.00 0.75 -10.80
N GLY A 19 -5.32 0.06 -9.87
CA GLY A 19 -4.12 -0.71 -10.19
C GLY A 19 -4.36 -1.73 -11.30
N PHE A 20 -5.45 -2.50 -11.21
CA PHE A 20 -5.82 -3.48 -12.23
C PHE A 20 -6.06 -2.85 -13.61
N VAL A 21 -6.79 -1.73 -13.66
CA VAL A 21 -7.05 -1.01 -14.92
C VAL A 21 -5.74 -0.51 -15.54
N ILE A 22 -4.86 0.10 -14.75
CA ILE A 22 -3.54 0.57 -15.21
C ILE A 22 -2.71 -0.61 -15.75
N LEU A 23 -2.67 -1.74 -15.05
CA LEU A 23 -1.98 -2.94 -15.50
C LEU A 23 -2.52 -3.45 -16.83
N ALA A 24 -3.85 -3.51 -16.99
CA ALA A 24 -4.47 -3.98 -18.23
C ALA A 24 -4.08 -3.11 -19.44
N PHE A 25 -4.07 -1.79 -19.29
CA PHE A 25 -3.69 -0.87 -20.37
C PHE A 25 -2.19 -0.87 -20.66
N THR A 26 -1.36 -1.08 -19.64
CA THR A 26 0.11 -1.02 -19.77
C THR A 26 0.75 -2.36 -20.09
N TYR A 27 0.02 -3.48 -19.98
CA TYR A 27 0.57 -4.83 -20.11
C TYR A 27 1.37 -5.05 -21.40
N LYS A 28 0.92 -4.50 -22.53
CA LYS A 28 1.60 -4.67 -23.82
C LYS A 28 2.69 -3.64 -24.09
N THR A 29 2.59 -2.44 -23.50
CA THR A 29 3.50 -1.32 -23.79
C THR A 29 4.61 -1.16 -22.76
N PHE A 30 4.38 -1.64 -21.54
CA PHE A 30 5.31 -1.60 -20.42
C PHE A 30 5.03 -2.80 -19.49
N PRO A 31 5.30 -4.04 -19.94
CA PRO A 31 5.11 -5.21 -19.10
C PRO A 31 5.97 -5.08 -17.85
N LEU A 32 5.46 -5.41 -16.66
CA LEU A 32 6.21 -5.34 -15.42
C LEU A 32 7.03 -6.62 -15.17
N THR A 33 7.99 -6.55 -14.26
CA THR A 33 8.72 -7.76 -13.81
C THR A 33 7.79 -8.75 -13.10
N PRO A 34 8.04 -10.07 -13.17
CA PRO A 34 7.24 -11.07 -12.45
C PRO A 34 7.18 -10.83 -10.94
N LEU A 35 8.28 -10.35 -10.34
CA LEU A 35 8.31 -9.94 -8.93
C LEU A 35 7.25 -8.87 -8.67
N LEU A 36 7.21 -7.83 -9.50
CA LEU A 36 6.30 -6.72 -9.29
C LEU A 36 4.83 -7.12 -9.49
N TYR A 37 4.51 -7.97 -10.48
CA TYR A 37 3.17 -8.53 -10.61
C TYR A 37 2.73 -9.30 -9.36
N SER A 38 3.61 -10.16 -8.81
CA SER A 38 3.32 -10.90 -7.58
C SER A 38 3.11 -9.99 -6.37
N LEU A 39 3.91 -8.91 -6.26
CA LEU A 39 3.75 -7.93 -5.19
C LEU A 39 2.43 -7.15 -5.30
N ILE A 40 2.03 -6.75 -6.51
CA ILE A 40 0.75 -6.07 -6.72
C ILE A 40 -0.41 -7.01 -6.39
N LEU A 41 -0.33 -8.28 -6.79
CA LEU A 41 -1.34 -9.28 -6.42
C LEU A 41 -1.43 -9.44 -4.90
N PHE A 42 -0.28 -9.59 -4.23
CA PHE A 42 -0.23 -9.70 -2.77
C PHE A 42 -0.85 -8.48 -2.07
N HIS A 43 -0.48 -7.26 -2.50
CA HIS A 43 -1.06 -6.04 -1.94
C HIS A 43 -2.57 -5.94 -2.20
N SER A 44 -3.03 -6.33 -3.39
CA SER A 44 -4.46 -6.38 -3.71
C SER A 44 -5.22 -7.35 -2.80
N ILE A 45 -4.62 -8.49 -2.47
CA ILE A 45 -5.21 -9.45 -1.52
C ILE A 45 -5.31 -8.83 -0.13
N VAL A 46 -4.30 -8.10 0.33
CA VAL A 46 -4.34 -7.36 1.61
C VAL A 46 -5.51 -6.36 1.62
N LEU A 47 -5.64 -5.54 0.58
CA LEU A 47 -6.75 -4.60 0.45
C LEU A 47 -8.12 -5.30 0.43
N MET A 48 -8.26 -6.42 -0.30
CA MET A 48 -9.52 -7.16 -0.37
C MET A 48 -9.90 -7.84 0.95
N ILE A 49 -8.93 -8.35 1.71
CA ILE A 49 -9.18 -8.92 3.05
C ILE A 49 -9.63 -7.82 4.00
N GLY A 50 -8.93 -6.67 3.99
CA GLY A 50 -9.31 -5.51 4.77
C GLY A 50 -10.72 -5.02 4.46
N GLY A 51 -11.02 -4.83 3.16
CA GLY A 51 -12.37 -4.52 2.67
C GLY A 51 -13.42 -5.52 3.13
N HIS A 52 -13.14 -6.82 2.98
CA HIS A 52 -14.11 -7.86 3.29
C HIS A 52 -14.52 -7.89 4.77
N TYR A 53 -13.56 -7.73 5.69
CA TYR A 53 -13.83 -7.82 7.13
C TYR A 53 -14.00 -6.45 7.79
N THR A 54 -13.66 -5.35 7.12
CA THR A 54 -13.27 -4.08 7.76
C THR A 54 -11.92 -4.22 8.47
N TYR A 55 -11.03 -3.24 8.30
CA TYR A 55 -9.68 -3.24 8.86
C TYR A 55 -9.64 -3.40 10.39
N ALA A 56 -10.71 -3.02 11.10
CA ALA A 56 -10.82 -3.15 12.55
C ALA A 56 -11.23 -4.57 13.03
N GLU A 57 -11.69 -5.44 12.13
CA GLU A 57 -12.33 -6.72 12.50
C GLU A 57 -11.72 -7.92 11.75
N VAL A 58 -10.51 -7.78 11.20
CA VAL A 58 -9.83 -8.90 10.53
C VAL A 58 -9.53 -10.01 11.55
N PRO A 59 -10.07 -11.24 11.38
CA PRO A 59 -10.08 -12.26 12.44
C PRO A 59 -8.70 -12.67 12.94
N LEU A 60 -7.71 -12.75 12.06
CA LEU A 60 -6.33 -13.08 12.44
C LEU A 60 -5.76 -12.03 13.40
N PHE A 61 -6.03 -10.75 13.13
CA PHE A 61 -5.52 -9.66 13.96
C PHE A 61 -6.33 -9.47 15.24
N ASP A 62 -7.61 -9.85 15.27
CA ASP A 62 -8.36 -9.95 16.53
C ASP A 62 -7.84 -11.07 17.42
N TRP A 63 -7.49 -12.22 16.85
CA TRP A 63 -6.84 -13.29 17.59
C TRP A 63 -5.48 -12.84 18.15
N LEU A 64 -4.66 -12.15 17.36
CA LEU A 64 -3.39 -11.56 17.83
C LEU A 64 -3.62 -10.53 18.93
N LYS A 65 -4.62 -9.66 18.76
CA LYS A 65 -5.00 -8.67 19.77
C LYS A 65 -5.30 -9.33 21.11
N GLN A 66 -6.12 -10.38 21.12
CA GLN A 66 -6.49 -11.11 22.33
C GLN A 66 -5.30 -11.90 22.91
N THR A 67 -4.50 -12.53 22.05
CA THR A 67 -3.38 -13.40 22.48
C THR A 67 -2.23 -12.60 23.10
N PHE A 68 -1.98 -11.39 22.59
CA PHE A 68 -0.88 -10.51 23.03
C PHE A 68 -1.36 -9.30 23.83
N ASP A 69 -2.63 -9.27 24.25
CA ASP A 69 -3.26 -8.17 25.00
C ASP A 69 -3.03 -6.78 24.37
N LEU A 70 -3.17 -6.71 23.04
CA LEU A 70 -3.01 -5.45 22.30
C LEU A 70 -4.27 -4.59 22.47
N SER A 71 -4.08 -3.27 22.47
CA SER A 71 -5.20 -2.32 22.60
C SER A 71 -6.16 -2.35 21.40
N ARG A 72 -5.67 -2.69 20.20
CA ARG A 72 -6.43 -2.63 18.94
C ARG A 72 -6.07 -3.73 17.95
N ASN A 73 -6.93 -3.91 16.95
CA ASN A 73 -6.63 -4.65 15.74
C ASN A 73 -5.66 -3.81 14.89
N ASN A 74 -4.51 -4.38 14.51
CA ASN A 74 -3.44 -3.68 13.79
C ASN A 74 -3.35 -4.07 12.31
N TYR A 75 -4.44 -4.59 11.72
CA TYR A 75 -4.43 -4.99 10.31
C TYR A 75 -4.07 -3.82 9.39
N ASP A 76 -4.51 -2.62 9.75
CA ASP A 76 -4.19 -1.39 9.03
C ASP A 76 -2.69 -1.13 8.93
N LYS A 77 -1.92 -1.46 9.97
CA LYS A 77 -0.45 -1.33 9.95
C LYS A 77 0.17 -2.24 8.89
N LEU A 78 -0.41 -3.41 8.64
CA LEU A 78 0.00 -4.29 7.54
C LEU A 78 -0.38 -3.66 6.19
N GLY A 79 -1.57 -3.07 6.08
CA GLY A 79 -2.00 -2.26 4.93
C GLY A 79 -0.96 -1.19 4.60
N HIS A 80 -0.64 -0.31 5.54
CA HIS A 80 0.34 0.76 5.36
C HIS A 80 1.76 0.26 5.09
N PHE A 81 2.20 -0.81 5.76
CA PHE A 81 3.48 -1.43 5.44
C PHE A 81 3.53 -1.86 3.97
N THR A 82 2.49 -2.54 3.48
CA THR A 82 2.43 -2.99 2.08
C THR A 82 2.25 -1.83 1.10
N GLN A 83 1.53 -0.77 1.51
CA GLN A 83 1.41 0.51 0.79
C GLN A 83 2.73 1.27 0.69
N GLY A 84 3.68 1.05 1.60
CA GLY A 84 5.06 1.50 1.41
C GLY A 84 5.88 0.56 0.54
N PHE A 85 5.76 -0.74 0.80
CA PHE A 85 6.63 -1.77 0.26
C PHE A 85 6.43 -1.99 -1.25
N VAL A 86 5.18 -2.09 -1.72
CA VAL A 86 4.87 -2.39 -3.13
C VAL A 86 5.05 -1.17 -4.04
N PRO A 87 4.52 0.02 -3.71
CA PRO A 87 4.78 1.24 -4.47
C PRO A 87 6.26 1.60 -4.59
N ALA A 88 7.10 1.24 -3.61
CA ALA A 88 8.55 1.43 -3.73
C ALA A 88 9.14 0.65 -4.91
N ILE A 89 8.68 -0.59 -5.14
CA ILE A 89 9.14 -1.41 -6.27
C ILE A 89 8.51 -0.94 -7.59
N ILE A 90 7.27 -0.47 -7.59
CA ILE A 90 6.63 0.18 -8.76
C ILE A 90 7.48 1.38 -9.20
N ALA A 91 7.71 2.33 -8.30
CA ALA A 91 8.47 3.53 -8.57
C ALA A 91 9.91 3.20 -9.00
N ARG A 92 10.54 2.22 -8.34
CA ARG A 92 11.88 1.73 -8.72
C ARG A 92 11.92 1.21 -10.15
N GLU A 93 10.96 0.37 -10.54
CA GLU A 93 10.94 -0.22 -11.88
C GLU A 93 10.80 0.85 -12.95
N ILE A 94 9.89 1.81 -12.74
CA ILE A 94 9.69 2.95 -13.65
C ILE A 94 10.96 3.80 -13.73
N PHE A 95 11.52 4.20 -12.58
CA PHE A 95 12.68 5.10 -12.54
C PHE A 95 13.93 4.48 -13.18
N VAL A 96 14.14 3.17 -13.00
CA VAL A 96 15.25 2.44 -13.60
C VAL A 96 15.02 2.25 -15.10
N ARG A 97 13.87 1.72 -15.53
CA ARG A 97 13.64 1.38 -16.94
C ARG A 97 13.45 2.59 -17.83
N LYS A 98 12.95 3.70 -17.29
CA LYS A 98 12.79 4.98 -18.02
C LYS A 98 13.98 5.94 -17.82
N ASN A 99 15.02 5.54 -17.08
CA ASN A 99 16.20 6.36 -16.79
C ASN A 99 15.86 7.78 -16.25
N ILE A 100 14.86 7.88 -15.37
CA ILE A 100 14.33 9.18 -14.91
C ILE A 100 15.32 9.90 -13.98
N ILE A 101 15.94 9.16 -13.05
CA ILE A 101 16.79 9.71 -12.00
C ILE A 101 18.20 9.12 -12.07
N ASN A 102 19.17 10.00 -12.24
CA ASN A 102 20.59 9.66 -12.20
C ASN A 102 21.08 9.47 -10.75
N GLY A 103 21.85 8.41 -10.52
CA GLY A 103 22.44 8.09 -9.22
C GLY A 103 21.54 7.20 -8.33
N ILE A 104 22.15 6.17 -7.74
CA ILE A 104 21.44 5.18 -6.93
C ILE A 104 20.83 5.78 -5.65
N TRP A 105 21.52 6.72 -5.01
CA TRP A 105 21.09 7.33 -3.75
C TRP A 105 19.92 8.30 -3.95
N TRP A 106 20.00 9.18 -4.96
CA TRP A 106 18.91 10.07 -5.33
C TRP A 106 17.64 9.31 -5.73
N ARG A 107 17.80 8.24 -6.51
CA ARG A 107 16.68 7.37 -6.87
C ARG A 107 16.03 6.75 -5.64
N ARG A 108 16.81 6.18 -4.71
CA ARG A 108 16.28 5.59 -3.46
C ARG A 108 15.56 6.63 -2.60
N TYR A 109 16.17 7.80 -2.41
CA TYR A 109 15.58 8.89 -1.65
C TYR A 109 14.22 9.30 -2.22
N LEU A 110 14.16 9.60 -3.52
CA LEU A 110 12.91 10.01 -4.17
C LEU A 110 11.83 8.93 -4.14
N ILE A 111 12.20 7.64 -4.30
CA ILE A 111 11.24 6.54 -4.18
C ILE A 111 10.60 6.53 -2.78
N VAL A 112 11.43 6.61 -1.73
CA VAL A 112 10.95 6.64 -0.34
C VAL A 112 10.07 7.87 -0.09
N SER A 113 10.48 9.05 -0.58
CA SER A 113 9.69 10.27 -0.48
C SER A 113 8.34 10.16 -1.19
N VAL A 114 8.29 9.56 -2.39
CA VAL A 114 7.04 9.32 -3.12
C VAL A 114 6.13 8.37 -2.35
N CYS A 115 6.66 7.29 -1.77
CA CYS A 115 5.86 6.35 -0.97
C CYS A 115 5.28 7.02 0.28
N LEU A 116 6.09 7.83 0.98
CA LEU A 116 5.61 8.56 2.15
C LEU A 116 4.56 9.62 1.76
N ALA A 117 4.79 10.37 0.68
CA ALA A 117 3.83 11.35 0.17
C ALA A 117 2.51 10.68 -0.27
N PHE A 118 2.58 9.51 -0.90
CA PHE A 118 1.42 8.72 -1.26
C PHE A 118 0.63 8.26 -0.03
N SER A 119 1.32 7.74 0.99
CA SER A 119 0.66 7.35 2.25
C SER A 119 0.03 8.55 2.96
N ALA A 120 0.75 9.68 3.05
CA ALA A 120 0.21 10.90 3.64
C ALA A 120 -1.01 11.42 2.87
N PHE A 121 -1.01 11.31 1.53
CA PHE A 121 -2.17 11.69 0.73
C PHE A 121 -3.37 10.77 0.96
N TYR A 122 -3.16 9.46 1.13
CA TYR A 122 -4.22 8.53 1.48
C TYR A 122 -4.88 8.89 2.82
N GLU A 123 -4.08 9.18 3.85
CA GLU A 123 -4.56 9.65 5.17
C GLU A 123 -5.37 10.95 5.08
N LEU A 124 -4.96 11.87 4.19
CA LEU A 124 -5.72 13.10 3.95
C LEU A 124 -7.09 12.82 3.31
N ILE A 125 -7.17 11.82 2.42
CA ILE A 125 -8.45 11.37 1.86
C ILE A 125 -9.32 10.78 2.96
N GLU A 126 -8.77 9.93 3.84
CA GLU A 126 -9.51 9.35 4.95
C GLU A 126 -10.05 10.40 5.90
N TRP A 127 -9.21 11.39 6.24
CA TRP A 127 -9.64 12.53 7.02
C TRP A 127 -10.77 13.32 6.34
N TRP A 128 -10.66 13.62 5.04
CA TRP A 128 -11.73 14.32 4.30
C TRP A 128 -13.02 13.53 4.23
N VAL A 129 -12.95 12.23 3.99
CA VAL A 129 -14.12 11.34 3.99
C VAL A 129 -14.79 11.32 5.36
N ALA A 130 -14.00 11.29 6.43
CA ALA A 130 -14.53 11.31 7.79
C ALA A 130 -15.25 12.62 8.12
N VAL A 131 -14.64 13.76 7.77
CA VAL A 131 -15.27 15.08 7.95
C VAL A 131 -16.56 15.19 7.13
N ALA A 132 -16.58 14.69 5.91
CA ALA A 132 -17.76 14.76 5.03
C ALA A 132 -18.91 13.83 5.46
N SER A 133 -18.61 12.73 6.14
CA SER A 133 -19.60 11.71 6.55
C SER A 133 -20.23 11.97 7.94
N GLY A 134 -19.70 12.94 8.70
CA GLY A 134 -20.10 13.25 10.07
C GLY A 134 -19.42 12.34 11.12
N ASP A 135 -19.53 12.71 12.41
CA ASP A 135 -18.82 12.07 13.55
C ASP A 135 -18.98 10.54 13.67
N ASP A 136 -19.96 9.93 12.98
CA ASP A 136 -20.22 8.48 13.01
C ASP A 136 -19.25 7.63 12.16
N SER A 137 -18.35 8.22 11.35
CA SER A 137 -17.43 7.45 10.49
C SER A 137 -16.06 7.14 11.12
N VAL A 138 -15.96 7.11 12.45
CA VAL A 138 -14.76 6.64 13.19
C VAL A 138 -14.31 5.25 12.70
N ALA A 139 -15.26 4.44 12.21
CA ALA A 139 -14.98 3.12 11.65
C ALA A 139 -14.08 3.17 10.40
N PHE A 140 -14.24 4.17 9.52
CA PHE A 140 -13.38 4.30 8.32
C PHE A 140 -11.98 4.80 8.67
N LEU A 141 -11.87 5.67 9.67
CA LEU A 141 -10.58 6.15 10.16
C LEU A 141 -9.71 5.06 10.78
N GLY A 142 -10.26 3.87 11.08
CA GLY A 142 -9.49 2.75 11.65
C GLY A 142 -8.90 3.01 13.06
N THR A 143 -9.06 4.22 13.59
CA THR A 143 -8.35 4.73 14.78
C THR A 143 -8.57 3.86 16.00
N GLN A 144 -9.74 3.24 16.18
CA GLN A 144 -10.04 2.42 17.37
C GLN A 144 -9.70 3.15 18.70
N GLY A 145 -9.80 4.48 18.73
CA GLY A 145 -9.42 5.32 19.88
C GLY A 145 -7.91 5.63 20.02
N TYR A 146 -7.09 5.22 19.07
CA TYR A 146 -5.65 5.47 19.04
C TYR A 146 -5.33 6.81 18.36
N VAL A 147 -4.88 7.79 19.15
CA VAL A 147 -4.64 9.18 18.71
C VAL A 147 -3.49 9.31 17.70
N TRP A 148 -2.53 8.37 17.72
CA TRP A 148 -1.33 8.41 16.88
C TRP A 148 -1.43 7.52 15.63
N ASP A 149 -2.65 7.19 15.19
CA ASP A 149 -2.85 6.20 14.14
C ASP A 149 -2.15 6.60 12.86
N THR A 150 -2.60 7.68 12.24
CA THR A 150 -2.04 8.30 11.03
C THR A 150 -0.52 8.45 11.07
N GLN A 151 0.06 8.92 12.18
CA GLN A 151 1.52 9.08 12.28
C GLN A 151 2.23 7.72 12.25
N SER A 152 1.68 6.75 12.97
CA SER A 152 2.25 5.39 12.98
C SER A 152 2.03 4.66 11.66
N ASP A 153 0.91 4.90 10.96
CA ASP A 153 0.64 4.38 9.61
C ASP A 153 1.65 4.88 8.59
N MET A 154 1.89 6.19 8.57
CA MET A 154 2.96 6.77 7.76
C MET A 154 4.34 6.19 8.11
N ALA A 155 4.62 5.90 9.39
CA ALA A 155 5.88 5.27 9.80
C ALA A 155 6.00 3.82 9.30
N TRP A 156 4.91 3.05 9.29
CA TRP A 156 4.86 1.71 8.70
C TRP A 156 5.06 1.74 7.19
N ALA A 157 4.43 2.68 6.48
CA ALA A 157 4.65 2.89 5.05
C ALA A 157 6.11 3.29 4.74
N LEU A 158 6.68 4.21 5.53
CA LEU A 158 8.08 4.59 5.40
C LEU A 158 8.99 3.36 5.55
N THR A 159 8.78 2.57 6.60
CA THR A 159 9.56 1.37 6.91
C THR A 159 9.43 0.32 5.81
N GLY A 160 8.21 0.07 5.32
CA GLY A 160 7.97 -0.85 4.21
C GLY A 160 8.72 -0.45 2.94
N SER A 161 8.72 0.85 2.59
CA SER A 161 9.44 1.34 1.41
C SER A 161 10.96 1.14 1.51
N ILE A 162 11.54 1.39 2.69
CA ILE A 162 12.97 1.20 2.93
C ILE A 162 13.34 -0.29 2.85
N ILE A 163 12.57 -1.15 3.52
CA ILE A 163 12.82 -2.59 3.54
C ILE A 163 12.70 -3.18 2.13
N ALA A 164 11.70 -2.78 1.34
CA ALA A 164 11.56 -3.22 -0.05
C ALA A 164 12.82 -2.94 -0.87
N LEU A 165 13.35 -1.71 -0.77
CA LEU A 165 14.57 -1.31 -1.50
C LEU A 165 15.82 -2.05 -1.01
N ILE A 166 15.91 -2.40 0.27
CA ILE A 166 17.05 -3.15 0.81
C ILE A 166 16.97 -4.62 0.39
N VAL A 167 15.83 -5.26 0.60
CA VAL A 167 15.69 -6.72 0.46
C VAL A 167 15.56 -7.13 -1.01
N LEU A 168 14.83 -6.38 -1.83
CA LEU A 168 14.47 -6.82 -3.18
C LEU A 168 15.38 -6.31 -4.29
N HIS A 169 16.30 -5.37 -4.02
CA HIS A 169 17.06 -4.72 -5.10
C HIS A 169 17.80 -5.70 -6.02
N LYS A 170 18.45 -6.73 -5.47
CA LYS A 170 19.23 -7.70 -6.28
C LYS A 170 18.34 -8.53 -7.19
N LEU A 171 17.24 -9.04 -6.66
CA LEU A 171 16.28 -9.86 -7.41
C LEU A 171 15.61 -9.02 -8.50
N HIS A 172 15.19 -7.80 -8.14
CA HIS A 172 14.54 -6.88 -9.07
C HIS A 172 15.49 -6.44 -10.18
N ASP A 173 16.77 -6.15 -9.87
CA ASP A 173 17.77 -5.82 -10.89
C ASP A 173 18.00 -6.96 -11.88
N LYS A 174 18.01 -8.21 -11.41
CA LYS A 174 18.11 -9.38 -12.29
C LYS A 174 16.92 -9.44 -13.24
N GLN A 175 15.70 -9.29 -12.73
CA GLN A 175 14.49 -9.37 -13.54
C GLN A 175 14.36 -8.20 -14.53
N ILE A 176 14.70 -6.97 -14.13
CA ILE A 176 14.72 -5.81 -15.04
C ILE A 176 15.69 -6.05 -16.19
N LYS A 177 16.91 -6.53 -15.91
CA LYS A 177 17.90 -6.82 -16.97
C LYS A 177 17.42 -7.87 -17.95
N THR A 178 16.82 -8.96 -17.45
CA THR A 178 16.24 -9.99 -18.31
C THR A 178 15.14 -9.41 -19.17
N LEU A 179 14.24 -8.62 -18.60
CA LEU A 179 13.12 -8.02 -19.32
C LEU A 179 13.59 -7.08 -20.44
N GLN A 180 14.55 -6.20 -20.15
CA GLN A 180 15.12 -5.27 -21.14
C GLN A 180 15.93 -5.96 -22.25
N ALA A 181 16.43 -7.18 -22.02
CA ALA A 181 17.09 -7.96 -23.06
C ALA A 181 16.10 -8.57 -24.08
N HIS A 182 14.80 -8.55 -23.76
CA HIS A 182 13.73 -9.05 -24.60
C HIS A 182 12.85 -7.92 -25.20
N GLU A 183 13.20 -6.64 -24.93
CA GLU A 183 12.60 -5.44 -25.53
C GLU A 183 13.41 -4.97 -26.75
#